data_AF-A0A4Y5SK44-F1
#
_entry.id   AF-A0A4Y5SK44-F1
#
_cell.length_a   1.000
_cell.length_b   1.000
_cell.length_c   1.000
_cell.angle_alpha   90.00
_cell.angle_beta   90.00
_cell.angle_gamma   90.00
#
_symmetry.space_group_name_H-M   'P 1'
#
loop_
_entity.id
_entity.type
_entity.pdbx_description
1 polymer ?
#
loop_
_entity_poly.entity_id
_entity_poly.type
_entity_poly.pdbx_seq_one_letter_code
_entity_poly.pdbx_strand_id
1 'polypeptide(L)'
;MEMKYAHHFHAYQPGDIVYVKDGDGSRSIEYEERKSPVAIRIRGEEVKGENWTRAMLYSYEHIADTLSRMKGVSIDIEPFTFLMLLRYHKNTFEDAVELLRRFDAVPTTPFHPIVPHLDEFEQRILARVSFDFYAPLIKDKPVLGYWLPEAVITRRTAQIIESQTDKKLVFLLDERQLLYDFPQAKHSCNRYGKSFVFGREWGISDAFAFNTLDVPGLVSATLSHRDDHKENLGVPYLIFTAGDLESLLGNPAQLDRFTAWMEGLEANGVERVSAMEFVRRKLSGEYRRLNGECSFGMGVKDYSAWSDYFDLSLDGKTSDSRWLGYRRADGKVFAREVNGRKISQLWKVAFTRLFGELNRTVRLGVLKGLAELGANSEEFLIRYARIFFRDYYDYFGMETSPDYALEPANGDRKALKLGRAYYLMLLANHSCPRFWENLDTRVAFGNVSVMAKALIELMEYFDGSELQSLFVESYLKLLNFEGLYHLWNLGAMPSREGWETDERAWLDALKSEVPNSRYNVVTRASLYVGKRDLEGELRSLIEPYNLDWAVADTGHIPGEVHGEWENQRWCEHRG
;
A
#
# COMPACT_ATOMS: atom_id res chain seq x y z
N MET A 1 31.52 -5.96 18.35
CA MET A 1 31.42 -5.65 16.91
C MET A 1 30.72 -4.32 16.80
N GLU A 2 31.18 -3.45 15.91
CA GLU A 2 30.53 -2.16 15.65
C GLU A 2 29.32 -2.30 14.72
N MET A 3 29.25 -3.38 13.96
CA MET A 3 28.06 -3.78 13.22
C MET A 3 26.82 -3.81 14.11
N LYS A 4 25.77 -3.15 13.64
CA LYS A 4 24.41 -3.16 14.16
C LYS A 4 23.47 -3.75 13.11
N TYR A 5 22.34 -4.29 13.56
CA TYR A 5 21.34 -4.85 12.67
C TYR A 5 19.93 -4.33 12.98
N ALA A 6 19.18 -3.99 11.94
CA ALA A 6 17.78 -3.62 12.00
C ALA A 6 16.95 -4.44 11.01
N HIS A 7 15.74 -4.82 11.41
CA HIS A 7 14.72 -5.34 10.51
C HIS A 7 13.47 -4.46 10.57
N HIS A 8 12.87 -4.19 9.42
CA HIS A 8 11.58 -3.53 9.33
C HIS A 8 10.54 -4.45 8.68
N PHE A 9 9.36 -4.54 9.28
CA PHE A 9 8.22 -5.24 8.72
C PHE A 9 7.13 -4.27 8.31
N HIS A 10 6.64 -4.45 7.08
CA HIS A 10 5.49 -3.73 6.55
C HIS A 10 4.26 -4.63 6.52
N ALA A 11 3.19 -4.28 7.25
CA ALA A 11 1.96 -5.08 7.27
C ALA A 11 0.83 -4.37 6.53
N TYR A 12 0.22 -5.06 5.56
CA TYR A 12 -0.85 -4.49 4.75
C TYR A 12 -1.74 -5.56 4.14
N GLN A 13 -3.05 -5.41 4.35
CA GLN A 13 -4.09 -6.16 3.67
C GLN A 13 -4.99 -5.21 2.86
N PRO A 14 -5.22 -5.46 1.56
CA PRO A 14 -6.16 -4.67 0.76
C PRO A 14 -7.63 -4.83 1.20
N GLY A 15 -7.92 -5.79 2.08
CA GLY A 15 -9.27 -6.20 2.41
C GLY A 15 -9.89 -7.09 1.32
N ASP A 16 -11.10 -7.56 1.59
CA ASP A 16 -11.89 -8.40 0.69
C ASP A 16 -13.23 -7.75 0.32
N ILE A 17 -13.27 -6.41 0.29
CA ILE A 17 -14.48 -5.64 -0.03
C ILE A 17 -14.94 -5.96 -1.45
N VAL A 18 -16.18 -6.44 -1.58
CA VAL A 18 -16.84 -6.65 -2.89
C VAL A 18 -17.96 -5.64 -3.15
N TYR A 19 -18.52 -5.05 -2.09
CA TYR A 19 -19.55 -4.03 -2.18
C TYR A 19 -19.60 -3.20 -0.91
N VAL A 20 -19.62 -1.87 -1.05
CA VAL A 20 -19.79 -0.96 0.08
C VAL A 20 -21.27 -0.62 0.23
N LYS A 21 -21.83 -0.85 1.42
CA LYS A 21 -23.24 -0.57 1.71
C LYS A 21 -23.49 0.93 1.78
N ASP A 22 -24.73 1.35 1.52
CA ASP A 22 -25.15 2.74 1.68
C ASP A 22 -24.83 3.32 3.05
N GLY A 23 -24.54 4.62 3.09
CA GLY A 23 -24.35 5.33 4.34
C GLY A 23 -24.36 6.84 4.15
N ASP A 24 -24.71 7.55 5.22
CA ASP A 24 -24.78 9.02 5.24
C ASP A 24 -23.43 9.70 5.52
N GLY A 25 -22.37 8.91 5.74
CA GLY A 25 -21.03 9.39 6.09
C GLY A 25 -20.87 9.75 7.57
N SER A 26 -21.85 9.51 8.43
CA SER A 26 -21.77 9.81 9.87
C SER A 26 -21.07 8.73 10.69
N ARG A 27 -20.71 7.61 10.06
CA ARG A 27 -20.04 6.45 10.67
C ARG A 27 -19.01 5.90 9.70
N SER A 28 -18.10 5.07 10.22
CA SER A 28 -17.22 4.24 9.40
C SER A 28 -18.01 3.43 8.37
N ILE A 29 -17.37 3.12 7.25
CA ILE A 29 -18.01 2.33 6.19
C ILE A 29 -18.38 0.93 6.67
N GLU A 30 -19.51 0.45 6.16
CA GLU A 30 -19.91 -0.95 6.21
C GLU A 30 -19.86 -1.54 4.80
N TYR A 31 -19.51 -2.82 4.70
CA TYR A 31 -19.30 -3.47 3.41
C TYR A 31 -19.59 -4.97 3.50
N GLU A 32 -19.83 -5.55 2.32
CA GLU A 32 -19.82 -6.98 2.09
C GLU A 32 -18.41 -7.42 1.70
N GLU A 33 -17.99 -8.54 2.27
CA GLU A 33 -16.72 -9.16 1.94
C GLU A 33 -16.88 -10.34 0.99
N ARG A 34 -15.81 -10.66 0.28
CA ARG A 34 -15.68 -11.89 -0.47
C ARG A 34 -15.84 -13.09 0.47
N LYS A 35 -16.51 -14.13 -0.01
CA LYS A 35 -16.53 -15.46 0.59
C LYS A 35 -15.73 -16.40 -0.31
N SER A 36 -14.47 -16.61 0.02
CA SER A 36 -13.50 -17.41 -0.72
C SER A 36 -12.62 -18.14 0.30
N PRO A 37 -13.12 -19.23 0.90
CA PRO A 37 -12.45 -19.87 2.02
C PRO A 37 -11.03 -20.30 1.69
N VAL A 38 -10.12 -20.00 2.61
CA VAL A 38 -8.68 -20.25 2.47
C VAL A 38 -8.07 -20.50 3.84
N ALA A 39 -7.00 -21.29 3.88
CA ALA A 39 -6.21 -21.47 5.08
C ALA A 39 -4.72 -21.17 4.87
N ILE A 40 -4.05 -20.78 5.95
CA ILE A 40 -2.61 -20.56 6.02
C ILE A 40 -2.02 -21.57 6.99
N ARG A 41 -0.99 -22.30 6.55
CA ARG A 41 -0.27 -23.24 7.43
C ARG A 41 0.88 -22.55 8.15
N ILE A 42 0.87 -22.64 9.47
CA ILE A 42 1.88 -22.05 10.35
C ILE A 42 2.36 -23.14 11.29
N ARG A 43 3.63 -23.52 11.17
CA ARG A 43 4.19 -24.71 11.83
C ARG A 43 3.33 -25.96 11.56
N GLY A 44 2.64 -26.48 12.57
CA GLY A 44 1.73 -27.63 12.48
C GLY A 44 0.24 -27.26 12.51
N GLU A 45 -0.09 -25.96 12.53
CA GLU A 45 -1.45 -25.45 12.66
C GLU A 45 -1.95 -24.90 11.32
N GLU A 46 -3.27 -24.99 11.13
CA GLU A 46 -3.97 -24.48 9.96
C GLU A 46 -4.92 -23.36 10.40
N VAL A 47 -4.63 -22.13 10.00
CA VAL A 47 -5.44 -20.95 10.32
C VAL A 47 -6.40 -20.68 9.17
N LYS A 48 -7.69 -20.88 9.42
CA LYS A 48 -8.75 -20.74 8.41
C LYS A 48 -9.37 -19.35 8.44
N GLY A 49 -9.71 -18.84 7.26
CA GLY A 49 -10.54 -17.65 7.09
C GLY A 49 -11.64 -17.87 6.06
N GLU A 50 -12.72 -17.10 6.18
CA GLU A 50 -13.77 -17.05 5.15
C GLU A 50 -13.27 -16.41 3.84
N ASN A 51 -12.17 -15.67 3.93
CA ASN A 51 -11.41 -15.06 2.84
C ASN A 51 -9.95 -14.85 3.26
N TRP A 52 -9.14 -14.34 2.34
CA TRP A 52 -7.70 -14.11 2.56
C TRP A 52 -7.46 -13.14 3.70
N THR A 53 -8.19 -12.02 3.72
CA THR A 53 -8.01 -10.98 4.74
C THR A 53 -8.22 -11.56 6.14
N ARG A 54 -9.30 -12.31 6.38
CA ARG A 54 -9.57 -12.92 7.68
C ARG A 54 -8.53 -13.97 8.05
N ALA A 55 -8.13 -14.84 7.12
CA ALA A 55 -7.10 -15.85 7.37
C ALA A 55 -5.78 -15.18 7.79
N MET A 56 -5.39 -14.09 7.12
CA MET A 56 -4.16 -13.36 7.42
C MET A 56 -4.25 -12.60 8.76
N LEU A 57 -5.34 -11.90 9.03
CA LEU A 57 -5.53 -11.17 10.29
C LEU A 57 -5.53 -12.10 11.51
N TYR A 58 -6.11 -13.30 11.39
CA TYR A 58 -6.01 -14.33 12.45
C TYR A 58 -4.58 -14.86 12.57
N SER A 59 -3.87 -14.99 11.46
CA SER A 59 -2.48 -15.43 11.46
C SER A 59 -1.50 -14.44 12.12
N TYR A 60 -1.89 -13.15 12.26
CA TYR A 60 -1.06 -12.15 12.94
C TYR A 60 -0.86 -12.43 14.43
N GLU A 61 -1.73 -13.24 15.07
CA GLU A 61 -1.55 -13.67 16.45
C GLU A 61 -0.19 -14.39 16.63
N HIS A 62 0.12 -15.34 15.73
CA HIS A 62 1.38 -16.08 15.76
C HIS A 62 2.61 -15.20 15.48
N ILE A 63 2.43 -14.14 14.69
CA ILE A 63 3.47 -13.14 14.43
C ILE A 63 3.74 -12.33 15.70
N ALA A 64 2.68 -11.86 16.35
CA ALA A 64 2.79 -11.06 17.56
C ALA A 64 3.53 -11.82 18.68
N ASP A 65 3.17 -13.09 18.87
CA ASP A 65 3.84 -14.01 19.81
C ASP A 65 5.34 -14.12 19.54
N THR A 66 5.72 -14.30 18.28
CA THR A 66 7.12 -14.45 17.87
C THR A 66 7.89 -13.14 18.06
N LEU A 67 7.31 -12.02 17.64
CA LEU A 67 7.95 -10.72 17.73
C LEU A 67 8.06 -10.19 19.16
N SER A 68 7.18 -10.61 20.09
CA SER A 68 7.23 -10.21 21.51
C SER A 68 8.58 -10.48 22.20
N ARG A 69 9.40 -11.37 21.66
CA ARG A 69 10.72 -11.74 22.22
C ARG A 69 11.89 -11.02 21.53
N MET A 70 11.61 -10.21 20.52
CA MET A 70 12.63 -9.62 19.65
C MET A 70 13.11 -8.24 20.13
N LYS A 71 14.20 -7.78 19.51
CA LYS A 71 14.82 -6.45 19.63
C LYS A 71 15.20 -5.94 18.24
N GLY A 72 15.33 -4.63 18.08
CA GLY A 72 15.79 -4.01 16.84
C GLY A 72 14.82 -4.12 15.65
N VAL A 73 13.57 -4.47 15.92
CA VAL A 73 12.49 -4.53 14.93
C VAL A 73 11.73 -3.20 14.92
N SER A 74 11.33 -2.77 13.73
CA SER A 74 10.35 -1.69 13.54
C SER A 74 9.22 -2.19 12.67
N ILE A 75 8.01 -1.69 12.88
CA ILE A 75 6.80 -2.21 12.22
C ILE A 75 5.93 -1.02 11.81
N ASP A 76 5.43 -1.03 10.58
CA ASP A 76 4.23 -0.29 10.21
C ASP A 76 3.07 -1.25 9.92
N ILE A 77 1.87 -0.85 10.31
CA ILE A 77 0.61 -1.50 9.95
C ILE A 77 -0.24 -0.48 9.21
N GLU A 78 -0.60 -0.77 7.96
CA GLU A 78 -1.43 0.14 7.17
C GLU A 78 -2.73 0.48 7.94
N PRO A 79 -3.13 1.78 8.05
CA PRO A 79 -4.24 2.22 8.89
C PRO A 79 -5.55 1.44 8.74
N PHE A 80 -5.97 1.12 7.51
CA PHE A 80 -7.19 0.37 7.26
C PHE A 80 -7.04 -1.12 7.64
N THR A 81 -5.87 -1.71 7.42
CA THR A 81 -5.48 -3.03 7.91
C THR A 81 -5.57 -3.09 9.44
N PHE A 82 -5.09 -2.06 10.13
CA PHE A 82 -5.11 -2.01 11.58
C PHE A 82 -6.53 -1.85 12.14
N LEU A 83 -7.38 -1.07 11.45
CA LEU A 83 -8.82 -0.99 11.75
C LEU A 83 -9.52 -2.34 11.53
N MET A 84 -9.22 -3.05 10.44
CA MET A 84 -9.78 -4.39 10.20
C MET A 84 -9.35 -5.38 11.29
N LEU A 85 -8.09 -5.32 11.74
CA LEU A 85 -7.60 -6.14 12.84
C LEU A 85 -8.39 -5.86 14.13
N LEU A 86 -8.63 -4.59 14.48
CA LEU A 86 -9.47 -4.21 15.62
C LEU A 86 -10.89 -4.80 15.53
N ARG A 87 -11.49 -4.77 14.34
CA ARG A 87 -12.87 -5.23 14.12
C ARG A 87 -13.01 -6.74 14.12
N TYR A 88 -12.06 -7.45 13.51
CA TYR A 88 -12.16 -8.89 13.29
C TYR A 88 -11.45 -9.72 14.34
N HIS A 89 -10.39 -9.19 14.96
CA HIS A 89 -9.57 -9.93 15.91
C HIS A 89 -8.97 -9.00 16.98
N LYS A 90 -9.86 -8.47 17.83
CA LYS A 90 -9.52 -7.45 18.84
C LYS A 90 -8.33 -7.84 19.74
N ASN A 91 -8.21 -9.10 20.17
CA ASN A 91 -7.09 -9.53 21.02
C ASN A 91 -5.74 -9.33 20.31
N THR A 92 -5.61 -9.80 19.07
CA THR A 92 -4.39 -9.59 18.27
C THR A 92 -4.15 -8.12 17.94
N PHE A 93 -5.20 -7.32 17.80
CA PHE A 93 -5.04 -5.86 17.72
C PHE A 93 -4.39 -5.29 18.98
N GLU A 94 -4.85 -5.69 20.17
CA GLU A 94 -4.29 -5.25 21.45
C GLU A 94 -2.82 -5.70 21.59
N ASP A 95 -2.50 -6.94 21.23
CA ASP A 95 -1.12 -7.46 21.19
C ASP A 95 -0.23 -6.65 20.24
N ALA A 96 -0.75 -6.32 19.04
CA ALA A 96 -0.05 -5.48 18.08
C ALA A 96 0.19 -4.06 18.61
N VAL A 97 -0.78 -3.47 19.33
CA VAL A 97 -0.59 -2.16 20.00
C VAL A 97 0.52 -2.23 21.05
N GLU A 98 0.57 -3.29 21.86
CA GLU A 98 1.64 -3.49 22.84
C GLU A 98 3.02 -3.62 22.16
N LEU A 99 3.10 -4.38 21.08
CA LEU A 99 4.32 -4.50 20.29
C LEU A 99 4.76 -3.16 19.71
N LEU A 100 3.85 -2.37 19.14
CA LEU A 100 4.14 -1.06 18.56
C LEU A 100 4.53 -0.01 19.61
N ARG A 101 4.10 -0.16 20.87
CA ARG A 101 4.57 0.66 21.99
C ARG A 101 5.99 0.30 22.42
N ARG A 102 6.34 -0.99 22.37
CA ARG A 102 7.68 -1.49 22.70
C ARG A 102 8.70 -1.25 21.59
N PHE A 103 8.29 -1.45 20.34
CA PHE A 103 9.10 -1.28 19.15
C PHE A 103 8.91 0.10 18.53
N ASP A 104 9.65 0.36 17.45
CA ASP A 104 9.37 1.54 16.65
C ASP A 104 8.18 1.32 15.73
N ALA A 105 7.02 1.82 16.17
CA ALA A 105 5.90 2.12 15.30
C ALA A 105 6.30 3.13 14.22
N VAL A 106 6.12 2.72 12.97
CA VAL A 106 6.47 3.52 11.78
C VAL A 106 5.16 3.99 11.13
N PRO A 107 4.90 5.31 11.06
CA PRO A 107 3.79 5.83 10.26
C PRO A 107 3.88 5.39 8.79
N THR A 108 2.73 5.06 8.22
CA THR A 108 2.57 4.64 6.83
C THR A 108 1.30 5.22 6.24
N THR A 109 1.24 5.31 4.91
CA THR A 109 0.15 5.98 4.19
C THR A 109 -1.13 5.13 4.19
N PRO A 110 -2.29 5.68 4.62
CA PRO A 110 -3.58 4.98 4.52
C PRO A 110 -3.87 4.49 3.10
N PHE A 111 -4.48 3.32 3.00
CA PHE A 111 -4.92 2.64 1.78
C PHE A 111 -3.81 2.22 0.82
N HIS A 112 -2.54 2.32 1.23
CA HIS A 112 -1.39 1.83 0.47
C HIS A 112 -1.38 2.22 -1.05
N PRO A 113 -1.58 3.50 -1.43
CA PRO A 113 -1.45 3.93 -2.82
C PRO A 113 0.02 4.10 -3.20
N ILE A 114 0.37 4.00 -4.49
CA ILE A 114 1.65 4.52 -4.97
C ILE A 114 1.61 6.04 -4.85
N VAL A 115 2.17 6.58 -3.77
CA VAL A 115 1.99 7.99 -3.38
C VAL A 115 2.39 8.97 -4.49
N PRO A 116 3.53 8.79 -5.21
CA PRO A 116 3.87 9.67 -6.32
C PRO A 116 2.96 9.55 -7.56
N HIS A 117 2.04 8.59 -7.62
CA HIS A 117 1.03 8.47 -8.68
C HIS A 117 -0.26 9.23 -8.34
N LEU A 118 -0.37 9.79 -7.14
CA LEU A 118 -1.47 10.66 -6.73
C LEU A 118 -1.11 12.13 -6.97
N ASP A 119 -2.12 12.98 -7.15
CA ASP A 119 -1.92 14.42 -7.13
C ASP A 119 -1.48 14.88 -5.74
N GLU A 120 -0.80 16.03 -5.68
CA GLU A 120 -0.26 16.55 -4.40
C GLU A 120 -1.35 16.84 -3.35
N PHE A 121 -2.59 17.08 -3.77
CA PHE A 121 -3.71 17.29 -2.84
C PHE A 121 -3.97 16.05 -2.00
N GLU A 122 -4.19 14.90 -2.64
CA GLU A 122 -4.38 13.62 -1.95
C GLU A 122 -3.13 13.24 -1.13
N GLN A 123 -1.92 13.51 -1.64
CA GLN A 123 -0.69 13.25 -0.89
C GLN A 123 -0.62 14.04 0.43
N ARG A 124 -1.04 15.31 0.45
CA ARG A 124 -1.06 16.13 1.69
C ARG A 124 -2.07 15.60 2.70
N ILE A 125 -3.30 15.30 2.25
CA ILE A 125 -4.34 14.73 3.12
C ILE A 125 -3.85 13.43 3.73
N LEU A 126 -3.40 12.50 2.90
CA LEU A 126 -2.94 11.18 3.35
C LEU A 126 -1.74 11.31 4.29
N ALA A 127 -0.74 12.12 3.97
CA ALA A 127 0.43 12.33 4.84
C ALA A 127 0.03 12.88 6.22
N ARG A 128 -0.93 13.81 6.27
CA ARG A 128 -1.43 14.35 7.54
C ARG A 128 -2.21 13.30 8.32
N VAL A 129 -3.07 12.53 7.65
CA VAL A 129 -3.83 11.42 8.25
C VAL A 129 -2.89 10.33 8.78
N SER A 130 -1.78 10.01 8.09
CA SER A 130 -0.78 9.05 8.58
C SER A 130 -0.27 9.42 9.97
N PHE A 131 0.15 10.68 10.17
CA PHE A 131 0.66 11.13 11.47
C PHE A 131 -0.44 11.25 12.53
N ASP A 132 -1.64 11.66 12.12
CA ASP A 132 -2.80 11.77 13.01
C ASP A 132 -3.24 10.41 13.56
N PHE A 133 -3.30 9.39 12.69
CA PHE A 133 -3.64 8.02 13.03
C PHE A 133 -2.59 7.37 13.96
N TYR A 134 -1.31 7.62 13.69
CA TYR A 134 -0.22 7.08 14.49
C TYR A 134 0.09 7.89 15.76
N ALA A 135 -0.55 9.05 15.96
CA ALA A 135 -0.27 9.94 17.09
C ALA A 135 -0.22 9.23 18.46
N PRO A 136 -1.13 8.28 18.80
CA PRO A 136 -1.08 7.55 20.08
C PRO A 136 0.20 6.74 20.31
N LEU A 137 0.91 6.36 19.24
CA LEU A 137 2.08 5.47 19.28
C LEU A 137 3.41 6.22 19.10
N ILE A 138 3.36 7.46 18.60
CA ILE A 138 4.57 8.19 18.16
C ILE A 138 4.78 9.54 18.85
N LYS A 139 3.82 10.00 19.66
CA LYS A 139 3.82 11.36 20.23
C LYS A 139 5.12 11.72 20.96
N ASP A 140 5.68 10.81 21.73
CA ASP A 140 6.87 11.07 22.57
C ASP A 140 8.19 10.74 21.86
N LYS A 141 8.15 10.29 20.60
CA LYS A 141 9.34 9.89 19.84
C LYS A 141 9.93 11.08 19.06
N PRO A 142 11.22 11.42 19.24
CA PRO A 142 11.84 12.56 18.55
C PRO A 142 12.32 12.25 17.13
N VAL A 143 12.52 10.97 16.83
CA VAL A 143 12.90 10.42 15.52
C VAL A 143 11.85 9.39 15.15
N LEU A 144 11.27 9.50 13.95
CA LEU A 144 10.25 8.59 13.44
C LEU A 144 10.71 7.95 12.14
N GLY A 145 10.32 6.70 11.92
CA GLY A 145 10.35 6.14 10.57
C GLY A 145 9.21 6.72 9.73
N TYR A 146 9.27 6.54 8.42
CA TYR A 146 8.10 6.65 7.56
C TYR A 146 8.19 5.60 6.46
N TRP A 147 7.14 4.78 6.32
CA TRP A 147 7.02 3.82 5.24
C TRP A 147 6.16 4.41 4.12
N LEU A 148 6.75 4.52 2.94
CA LEU A 148 6.00 4.81 1.72
C LEU A 148 5.56 3.46 1.14
N PRO A 149 4.30 3.31 0.71
CA PRO A 149 3.86 2.14 -0.03
C PRO A 149 4.83 1.78 -1.16
N GLU A 150 5.31 0.54 -1.12
CA GLU A 150 6.32 0.01 -2.04
C GLU A 150 7.67 0.75 -2.05
N ALA A 151 7.92 1.55 -1.01
CA ALA A 151 9.00 2.53 -0.92
C ALA A 151 9.10 3.45 -2.16
N VAL A 152 8.01 3.64 -2.92
CA VAL A 152 8.01 4.50 -4.11
C VAL A 152 8.06 5.96 -3.66
N ILE A 153 9.14 6.64 -4.01
CA ILE A 153 9.45 7.98 -3.50
C ILE A 153 9.84 8.94 -4.61
N THR A 154 9.48 10.21 -4.45
CA THR A 154 10.06 11.33 -5.20
C THR A 154 10.50 12.40 -4.22
N ARG A 155 11.36 13.33 -4.70
CA ARG A 155 11.74 14.51 -3.93
C ARG A 155 10.54 15.31 -3.46
N ARG A 156 9.53 15.45 -4.32
CA ARG A 156 8.32 16.22 -4.00
C ARG A 156 7.46 15.52 -2.95
N THR A 157 7.25 14.22 -3.08
CA THR A 157 6.52 13.42 -2.09
C THR A 157 7.19 13.45 -0.73
N ALA A 158 8.53 13.33 -0.68
CA ALA A 158 9.28 13.45 0.56
C ALA A 158 9.10 14.82 1.22
N GLN A 159 9.16 15.92 0.46
CA GLN A 159 8.91 17.27 0.96
C GLN A 159 7.50 17.46 1.52
N ILE A 160 6.49 16.87 0.85
CA ILE A 160 5.10 16.91 1.33
C ILE A 160 5.02 16.25 2.70
N ILE A 161 5.55 15.04 2.86
CA ILE A 161 5.55 14.31 4.14
C ILE A 161 6.34 15.05 5.22
N GLU A 162 7.55 15.52 4.90
CA GLU A 162 8.39 16.32 5.79
C GLU A 162 7.69 17.57 6.32
N SER A 163 6.79 18.17 5.55
CA SER A 163 6.05 19.36 5.97
C SER A 163 4.88 19.09 6.92
N GLN A 164 4.51 17.81 7.13
CA GLN A 164 3.38 17.44 8.00
C GLN A 164 3.79 17.19 9.47
N THR A 165 5.09 17.21 9.77
CA THR A 165 5.62 16.94 11.12
C THR A 165 6.88 17.77 11.40
N ASP A 166 7.08 18.10 12.67
CA ASP A 166 8.30 18.75 13.18
C ASP A 166 9.36 17.74 13.64
N LYS A 167 8.99 16.47 13.73
CA LYS A 167 9.87 15.37 14.15
C LYS A 167 10.89 15.05 13.07
N LYS A 168 12.04 14.48 13.47
CA LYS A 168 13.05 14.02 12.51
C LYS A 168 12.56 12.71 11.87
N LEU A 169 12.50 12.67 10.55
CA LEU A 169 12.05 11.48 9.82
C LEU A 169 13.21 10.61 9.34
N VAL A 170 12.96 9.31 9.23
CA VAL A 170 13.82 8.31 8.61
C VAL A 170 12.99 7.61 7.53
N PHE A 171 13.28 7.87 6.25
CA PHE A 171 12.67 7.11 5.16
C PHE A 171 13.33 5.74 5.07
N LEU A 172 12.52 4.70 5.15
CA LEU A 172 12.94 3.31 5.03
C LEU A 172 12.73 2.89 3.56
N LEU A 173 13.82 2.69 2.84
CA LEU A 173 13.86 2.48 1.39
C LEU A 173 14.65 1.21 1.06
N ASP A 174 15.04 1.06 -0.20
CA ASP A 174 15.90 0.02 -0.74
C ASP A 174 17.24 0.58 -1.22
N GLU A 175 18.33 -0.17 -1.03
CA GLU A 175 19.67 0.28 -1.46
C GLU A 175 19.76 0.59 -2.97
N ARG A 176 18.92 -0.05 -3.79
CA ARG A 176 18.85 0.14 -5.24
C ARG A 176 18.16 1.46 -5.61
N GLN A 177 17.63 2.20 -4.64
CA GLN A 177 17.10 3.55 -4.80
C GLN A 177 18.18 4.62 -4.53
N LEU A 178 19.20 4.28 -3.76
CA LEU A 178 20.19 5.21 -3.23
C LEU A 178 21.33 5.46 -4.24
N LEU A 179 21.75 6.71 -4.32
CA LEU A 179 22.85 7.18 -5.18
C LEU A 179 24.07 7.46 -4.29
N TYR A 180 24.86 6.42 -4.05
CA TYR A 180 26.07 6.50 -3.23
C TYR A 180 27.18 7.24 -3.96
N ASP A 181 27.52 8.43 -3.46
CA ASP A 181 28.64 9.23 -4.00
C ASP A 181 30.01 8.74 -3.53
N PHE A 182 30.06 8.00 -2.41
CA PHE A 182 31.28 7.44 -1.84
C PHE A 182 31.02 6.18 -1.01
N PRO A 183 31.98 5.22 -0.93
CA PRO A 183 31.76 3.93 -0.27
C PRO A 183 31.37 4.02 1.20
N GLN A 184 31.94 4.98 1.96
CA GLN A 184 31.70 5.12 3.40
C GLN A 184 30.25 5.50 3.75
N ALA A 185 29.44 5.92 2.77
CA ALA A 185 28.02 6.20 2.99
C ALA A 185 27.17 4.92 3.14
N LYS A 186 27.62 3.77 2.62
CA LYS A 186 26.93 2.49 2.83
C LYS A 186 26.91 2.14 4.32
N HIS A 187 25.74 1.71 4.82
CA HIS A 187 25.48 1.39 6.24
C HIS A 187 25.69 2.54 7.24
N SER A 188 25.86 3.77 6.77
CA SER A 188 26.03 4.96 7.62
C SER A 188 24.71 5.69 7.84
N CYS A 189 24.68 6.59 8.82
CA CYS A 189 23.58 7.53 9.01
C CYS A 189 23.61 8.61 7.92
N ASN A 190 22.76 8.48 6.90
CA ASN A 190 22.69 9.38 5.74
C ASN A 190 21.46 10.30 5.79
N ARG A 191 21.52 11.45 5.10
CA ARG A 191 20.42 12.41 4.96
C ARG A 191 19.89 12.48 3.54
N TYR A 192 18.57 12.57 3.43
CA TYR A 192 17.85 12.92 2.21
C TYR A 192 16.96 14.13 2.48
N GLY A 193 17.39 15.31 2.04
CA GLY A 193 16.71 16.56 2.40
C GLY A 193 16.77 16.85 3.89
N LYS A 194 15.61 17.04 4.52
CA LYS A 194 15.52 17.30 5.97
C LYS A 194 15.50 15.99 6.76
N SER A 195 15.27 14.86 6.10
CA SER A 195 15.14 13.53 6.71
C SER A 195 16.43 12.72 6.65
N PHE A 196 16.44 11.59 7.35
CA PHE A 196 17.41 10.50 7.23
C PHE A 196 16.89 9.44 6.25
N VAL A 197 17.79 8.57 5.79
CA VAL A 197 17.43 7.49 4.87
C VAL A 197 18.25 6.24 5.12
N PHE A 198 17.61 5.08 5.08
CA PHE A 198 18.25 3.77 5.02
C PHE A 198 17.71 2.97 3.85
N GLY A 199 18.59 2.31 3.11
CA GLY A 199 18.23 1.38 2.06
C GLY A 199 18.44 -0.05 2.54
N ARG A 200 17.41 -0.90 2.44
CA ARG A 200 17.51 -2.32 2.82
C ARG A 200 18.54 -3.05 1.96
N GLU A 201 19.20 -4.05 2.54
CA GLU A 201 19.95 -5.06 1.79
C GLU A 201 18.96 -5.97 1.07
N TRP A 202 18.75 -5.72 -0.23
CA TRP A 202 17.70 -6.38 -1.01
C TRP A 202 17.91 -7.90 -1.05
N GLY A 203 19.14 -8.32 -1.37
CA GLY A 203 19.46 -9.75 -1.53
C GLY A 203 19.24 -10.56 -0.25
N ILE A 204 19.55 -10.01 0.92
CA ILE A 204 19.35 -10.68 2.21
C ILE A 204 17.87 -10.71 2.57
N SER A 205 17.17 -9.59 2.37
CA SER A 205 15.76 -9.46 2.70
C SER A 205 14.91 -10.44 1.91
N ASP A 206 15.11 -10.52 0.60
CA ASP A 206 14.38 -11.44 -0.29
C ASP A 206 14.81 -12.91 -0.04
N ALA A 207 16.07 -13.16 0.32
CA ALA A 207 16.50 -14.52 0.65
C ALA A 207 15.79 -15.11 1.88
N PHE A 208 15.49 -14.25 2.87
CA PHE A 208 14.66 -14.63 4.00
C PHE A 208 13.21 -14.84 3.58
N ALA A 209 12.60 -13.84 2.92
CA ALA A 209 11.18 -13.81 2.57
C ALA A 209 10.77 -14.97 1.64
N PHE A 210 11.62 -15.30 0.67
CA PHE A 210 11.37 -16.35 -0.32
C PHE A 210 12.11 -17.67 -0.03
N ASN A 211 12.69 -17.81 1.16
CA ASN A 211 13.34 -19.05 1.63
C ASN A 211 14.41 -19.59 0.65
N THR A 212 15.27 -18.71 0.12
CA THR A 212 16.34 -19.12 -0.82
C THR A 212 17.68 -19.37 -0.14
N LEU A 213 17.88 -18.88 1.09
CA LEU A 213 19.03 -19.21 1.95
C LEU A 213 18.55 -19.87 3.25
N ASP A 214 19.31 -20.81 3.79
CA ASP A 214 19.09 -21.34 5.12
C ASP A 214 19.55 -20.36 6.22
N VAL A 215 19.30 -20.69 7.49
CA VAL A 215 19.66 -19.81 8.62
C VAL A 215 21.17 -19.54 8.68
N PRO A 216 22.08 -20.54 8.60
CA PRO A 216 23.52 -20.28 8.51
C PRO A 216 23.91 -19.38 7.33
N GLY A 217 23.27 -19.56 6.17
CA GLY A 217 23.45 -18.71 5.00
C GLY A 217 23.04 -17.26 5.24
N LEU A 218 21.89 -17.03 5.88
CA LEU A 218 21.42 -15.67 6.25
C LEU A 218 22.36 -14.98 7.25
N VAL A 219 22.84 -15.71 8.26
CA VAL A 219 23.82 -15.21 9.23
C VAL A 219 25.12 -14.85 8.51
N SER A 220 25.67 -15.76 7.71
CA SER A 220 26.92 -15.54 6.97
C SER A 220 26.80 -14.38 5.98
N ALA A 221 25.69 -14.28 5.25
CA ALA A 221 25.45 -13.20 4.32
C ALA A 221 25.41 -11.85 5.04
N THR A 222 24.74 -11.76 6.19
CA THR A 222 24.69 -10.55 7.00
C THR A 222 26.08 -10.15 7.50
N LEU A 223 26.84 -11.11 8.07
CA LEU A 223 28.19 -10.86 8.60
C LEU A 223 29.20 -10.51 7.50
N SER A 224 28.96 -10.91 6.26
CA SER A 224 29.82 -10.56 5.11
C SER A 224 29.86 -9.06 4.82
N HIS A 225 28.87 -8.29 5.31
CA HIS A 225 28.85 -6.83 5.22
C HIS A 225 29.69 -6.13 6.28
N ARG A 226 30.60 -6.84 6.97
CA ARG A 226 31.52 -6.25 7.94
C ARG A 226 32.36 -5.14 7.29
N ASP A 227 32.34 -3.96 7.91
CA ASP A 227 33.12 -2.79 7.49
C ASP A 227 34.37 -2.66 8.38
N ASP A 228 35.48 -3.25 7.94
CA ASP A 228 36.75 -3.25 8.69
C ASP A 228 37.25 -1.84 9.02
N HIS A 229 36.96 -0.84 8.18
CA HIS A 229 37.35 0.54 8.45
C HIS A 229 36.59 1.11 9.64
N LYS A 230 35.27 0.92 9.69
CA LYS A 230 34.43 1.37 10.80
C LYS A 230 34.66 0.57 12.08
N GLU A 231 34.91 -0.74 11.98
CA GLU A 231 35.32 -1.57 13.13
C GLU A 231 36.61 -1.05 13.76
N ASN A 232 37.65 -0.77 12.97
CA ASN A 232 38.93 -0.25 13.48
C ASN A 232 38.80 1.14 14.10
N LEU A 233 37.83 1.94 13.64
CA LEU A 233 37.55 3.26 14.21
C LEU A 233 36.59 3.23 15.41
N GLY A 234 36.02 2.08 15.76
CA GLY A 234 35.00 1.99 16.80
C GLY A 234 33.74 2.81 16.45
N VAL A 235 33.32 2.76 15.18
CA VAL A 235 32.17 3.52 14.67
C VAL A 235 31.04 2.57 14.31
N PRO A 236 29.89 2.60 15.03
CA PRO A 236 28.76 1.76 14.70
C PRO A 236 28.22 1.98 13.28
N TYR A 237 27.82 0.92 12.59
CA TYR A 237 27.17 0.97 11.27
C TYR A 237 25.98 0.00 11.23
N LEU A 238 24.96 0.33 10.44
CA LEU A 238 23.70 -0.40 10.45
C LEU A 238 23.49 -1.19 9.17
N ILE A 239 23.42 -2.51 9.32
CA ILE A 239 22.86 -3.39 8.29
C ILE A 239 21.33 -3.35 8.46
N PHE A 240 20.65 -2.79 7.47
CA PHE A 240 19.20 -2.64 7.49
C PHE A 240 18.58 -3.63 6.49
N THR A 241 17.55 -4.35 6.93
CA THR A 241 16.74 -5.23 6.07
C THR A 241 15.27 -4.91 6.27
N ALA A 242 14.46 -5.21 5.26
CA ALA A 242 13.02 -5.01 5.34
C ALA A 242 12.24 -5.95 4.43
N GLY A 243 11.06 -6.36 4.86
CA GLY A 243 10.12 -7.19 4.10
C GLY A 243 8.70 -7.02 4.59
N ASP A 244 7.75 -7.62 3.88
CA ASP A 244 6.36 -7.66 4.34
C ASP A 244 6.27 -8.46 5.65
N LEU A 245 5.40 -8.06 6.58
CA LEU A 245 5.15 -8.80 7.82
C LEU A 245 4.64 -10.20 7.51
N GLU A 246 3.83 -10.32 6.46
CA GLU A 246 3.27 -11.53 5.89
C GLU A 246 4.36 -12.50 5.37
N SER A 247 5.59 -12.03 5.12
CA SER A 247 6.71 -12.92 4.78
C SER A 247 7.09 -13.85 5.94
N LEU A 248 6.71 -13.53 7.18
CA LEU A 248 6.81 -14.43 8.33
C LEU A 248 5.84 -15.62 8.26
N LEU A 249 4.93 -15.62 7.28
CA LEU A 249 3.93 -16.66 7.04
C LEU A 249 4.05 -17.27 5.63
N GLY A 250 5.06 -16.89 4.85
CA GLY A 250 5.26 -17.38 3.47
C GLY A 250 5.50 -18.89 3.38
N ASN A 251 5.86 -19.55 4.49
CA ASN A 251 5.80 -21.00 4.66
C ASN A 251 5.74 -21.35 6.16
N PRO A 252 5.43 -22.62 6.53
CA PRO A 252 5.20 -23.00 7.91
C PRO A 252 6.40 -22.80 8.87
N ALA A 253 7.63 -22.68 8.37
CA ALA A 253 8.85 -22.57 9.18
C ALA A 253 9.39 -21.13 9.30
N GLN A 254 8.77 -20.14 8.66
CA GLN A 254 9.29 -18.77 8.57
C GLN A 254 9.53 -18.10 9.93
N LEU A 255 8.61 -18.25 10.88
CA LEU A 255 8.74 -17.68 12.23
C LEU A 255 9.98 -18.21 12.96
N ASP A 256 10.22 -19.53 12.86
CA ASP A 256 11.33 -20.19 13.52
C ASP A 256 12.66 -19.85 12.82
N ARG A 257 12.65 -19.76 11.48
CA ARG A 257 13.80 -19.30 10.68
C ARG A 257 14.20 -17.87 11.03
N PHE A 258 13.24 -16.96 11.16
CA PHE A 258 13.53 -15.57 11.54
C PHE A 258 14.14 -15.50 12.94
N THR A 259 13.56 -16.24 13.90
CA THR A 259 14.07 -16.32 15.27
C THR A 259 15.50 -16.81 15.31
N ALA A 260 15.79 -17.95 14.66
CA ALA A 260 17.12 -18.53 14.63
C ALA A 260 18.14 -17.65 13.88
N TRP A 261 17.71 -16.92 12.84
CA TRP A 261 18.57 -15.93 12.18
C TRP A 261 18.95 -14.81 13.15
N MET A 262 17.98 -14.24 13.87
CA MET A 262 18.24 -13.17 14.84
C MET A 262 19.15 -13.63 15.99
N GLU A 263 18.90 -14.82 16.55
CA GLU A 263 19.75 -15.42 17.58
C GLU A 263 21.17 -15.67 17.07
N GLY A 264 21.31 -16.13 15.83
CA GLY A 264 22.59 -16.33 15.17
C GLY A 264 23.40 -15.04 15.03
N LEU A 265 22.75 -13.91 14.73
CA LEU A 265 23.41 -12.59 14.70
C LEU A 265 23.88 -12.14 16.08
N GLU A 266 23.03 -12.29 17.11
CA GLU A 266 23.37 -11.93 18.49
C GLU A 266 24.52 -12.78 19.04
N ALA A 267 24.54 -14.09 18.74
CA ALA A 267 25.62 -15.00 19.10
C ALA A 267 26.97 -14.60 18.46
N ASN A 268 26.95 -13.91 17.31
CA ASN A 268 28.13 -13.35 16.65
C ASN A 268 28.45 -11.90 17.10
N GLY A 269 27.79 -11.41 18.15
CA GLY A 269 28.08 -10.10 18.76
C GLY A 269 27.52 -8.91 17.98
N VAL A 270 26.56 -9.13 17.08
CA VAL A 270 25.83 -8.07 16.37
C VAL A 270 24.69 -7.58 17.26
N GLU A 271 24.70 -6.29 17.62
CA GLU A 271 23.61 -5.70 18.39
C GLU A 271 22.43 -5.35 17.48
N ARG A 272 21.22 -5.75 17.89
CA ARG A 272 19.98 -5.42 17.19
C ARG A 272 19.37 -4.12 17.70
N VAL A 273 19.19 -3.15 16.81
CA VAL A 273 18.65 -1.82 17.09
C VAL A 273 17.93 -1.31 15.85
N SER A 274 16.76 -0.66 16.00
CA SER A 274 16.00 -0.15 14.86
C SER A 274 16.76 0.99 14.15
N ALA A 275 16.39 1.31 12.91
CA ALA A 275 16.98 2.43 12.18
C ALA A 275 16.76 3.78 12.89
N MET A 276 15.57 4.00 13.47
CA MET A 276 15.23 5.23 14.21
C MET A 276 16.06 5.37 15.48
N GLU A 277 16.18 4.30 16.25
CA GLU A 277 16.97 4.27 17.46
C GLU A 277 18.47 4.43 17.15
N PHE A 278 18.96 3.80 16.08
CA PHE A 278 20.33 3.99 15.60
C PHE A 278 20.63 5.47 15.30
N VAL A 279 19.74 6.15 14.58
CA VAL A 279 19.85 7.61 14.33
C VAL A 279 19.81 8.39 15.63
N ARG A 280 18.88 8.07 16.56
CA ARG A 280 18.78 8.74 17.85
C ARG A 280 20.08 8.63 18.65
N ARG A 281 20.66 7.43 18.75
CA ARG A 281 21.92 7.17 19.46
C ARG A 281 23.10 7.90 18.80
N LYS A 282 23.18 7.93 17.47
CA LYS A 282 24.18 8.72 16.73
C LYS A 282 24.06 10.23 16.99
N LEU A 283 22.84 10.77 17.00
CA LEU A 283 22.59 12.18 17.26
C LEU A 283 22.88 12.58 18.73
N SER A 284 22.60 11.68 19.68
CA SER A 284 22.86 11.91 21.10
C SER A 284 24.36 11.80 21.48
N GLY A 285 25.18 11.21 20.62
CA GLY A 285 26.60 10.95 20.89
C GLY A 285 26.88 9.61 21.58
N GLU A 286 25.84 8.83 21.90
CA GLU A 286 25.98 7.45 22.41
C GLU A 286 26.72 6.56 21.40
N TYR A 287 26.39 6.69 20.11
CA TYR A 287 27.17 6.06 19.03
C TYR A 287 28.15 7.05 18.41
N ARG A 288 29.42 6.65 18.37
CA ARG A 288 30.47 7.40 17.67
C ARG A 288 30.07 7.58 16.21
N ARG A 289 30.42 8.73 15.65
CA ARG A 289 30.17 9.10 14.25
C ARG A 289 31.47 9.23 13.45
N LEU A 290 31.43 8.91 12.16
CA LEU A 290 32.42 9.43 11.22
C LEU A 290 32.32 10.97 11.18
N ASN A 291 33.39 11.64 10.78
CA ASN A 291 33.34 13.09 10.60
C ASN A 291 32.29 13.44 9.53
N GLY A 292 31.26 14.23 9.90
CA GLY A 292 30.14 14.57 9.04
C GLY A 292 29.00 13.52 8.97
N GLU A 293 29.12 12.36 9.61
CA GLU A 293 28.05 11.34 9.61
C GLU A 293 26.76 11.89 10.24
N CYS A 294 25.60 11.41 9.78
CA CYS A 294 24.29 12.01 10.00
C CYS A 294 24.10 13.39 9.34
N SER A 295 25.05 13.86 8.53
CA SER A 295 24.93 15.02 7.63
C SER A 295 25.31 14.71 6.18
N PHE A 296 25.75 13.48 5.89
CA PHE A 296 26.06 13.02 4.55
C PHE A 296 24.82 13.11 3.66
N GLY A 297 24.90 13.88 2.57
CA GLY A 297 23.85 13.91 1.57
C GLY A 297 23.79 12.59 0.82
N MET A 298 22.58 12.06 0.62
CA MET A 298 22.32 10.87 -0.16
C MET A 298 21.27 11.19 -1.22
N GLY A 299 21.62 11.01 -2.49
CA GLY A 299 20.65 11.07 -3.58
C GLY A 299 19.72 9.86 -3.53
N VAL A 300 18.46 10.07 -3.89
CA VAL A 300 17.47 9.01 -4.09
C VAL A 300 16.85 9.22 -5.46
N LYS A 301 16.81 8.17 -6.29
CA LYS A 301 16.23 8.24 -7.62
C LYS A 301 14.71 8.43 -7.53
N ASP A 302 14.20 9.48 -8.15
CA ASP A 302 12.75 9.72 -8.21
C ASP A 302 12.04 8.54 -8.89
N TYR A 303 10.88 8.17 -8.32
CA TYR A 303 10.05 7.02 -8.70
C TYR A 303 10.70 5.65 -8.53
N SER A 304 11.88 5.56 -7.92
CA SER A 304 12.43 4.26 -7.55
C SER A 304 11.62 3.61 -6.41
N ALA A 305 11.68 2.28 -6.32
CA ALA A 305 10.89 1.45 -5.41
C ALA A 305 11.73 0.33 -4.80
N TRP A 306 11.21 -0.38 -3.79
CA TRP A 306 11.85 -1.58 -3.26
C TRP A 306 11.53 -2.89 -4.02
N SER A 307 10.54 -2.85 -4.91
CA SER A 307 9.91 -4.06 -5.48
C SER A 307 9.67 -3.99 -7.00
N ASP A 308 10.31 -3.06 -7.73
CA ASP A 308 10.20 -2.98 -9.20
C ASP A 308 10.69 -4.25 -9.93
N TYR A 309 10.36 -4.39 -11.21
CA TYR A 309 10.92 -5.42 -12.08
C TYR A 309 12.40 -5.13 -12.37
N PHE A 310 13.28 -5.56 -11.47
CA PHE A 310 14.71 -5.26 -11.53
C PHE A 310 15.40 -5.89 -12.75
N ASP A 311 14.89 -7.00 -13.26
CA ASP A 311 15.33 -7.63 -14.51
C ASP A 311 15.14 -6.74 -15.75
N LEU A 312 14.29 -5.71 -15.64
CA LEU A 312 14.03 -4.73 -16.69
C LEU A 312 14.79 -3.41 -16.50
N SER A 313 15.59 -3.29 -15.43
CA SER A 313 16.39 -2.10 -15.13
C SER A 313 17.43 -1.84 -16.22
N LEU A 314 17.59 -0.56 -16.60
CA LEU A 314 18.59 -0.12 -17.59
C LEU A 314 19.80 0.57 -16.95
N ASP A 315 19.72 0.92 -15.67
CA ASP A 315 20.72 1.72 -14.95
C ASP A 315 21.18 1.07 -13.63
N GLY A 316 20.77 -0.19 -13.37
CA GLY A 316 21.09 -0.89 -12.13
C GLY A 316 20.35 -0.34 -10.91
N LYS A 317 19.32 0.49 -11.12
CA LYS A 317 18.43 1.04 -10.09
C LYS A 317 16.98 0.63 -10.36
N THR A 318 16.16 0.67 -9.33
CA THR A 318 14.72 0.42 -9.48
C THR A 318 14.01 1.66 -10.03
N SER A 319 12.76 1.49 -10.48
CA SER A 319 11.80 2.51 -10.89
C SER A 319 10.43 2.13 -10.31
N ASP A 320 9.35 2.66 -10.90
CA ASP A 320 7.94 2.35 -10.67
C ASP A 320 7.32 1.62 -11.87
N SER A 321 8.17 1.04 -12.74
CA SER A 321 7.75 0.40 -13.99
C SER A 321 6.70 -0.68 -13.74
N ARG A 322 6.82 -1.40 -12.63
CA ARG A 322 5.84 -2.39 -12.17
C ARG A 322 4.42 -1.84 -12.16
N TRP A 323 4.18 -0.66 -11.60
CA TRP A 323 2.83 -0.10 -11.46
C TRP A 323 2.41 0.78 -12.63
N LEU A 324 3.36 1.30 -13.41
CA LEU A 324 3.06 2.10 -14.60
C LEU A 324 2.80 1.27 -15.85
N GLY A 325 3.45 0.12 -16.01
CA GLY A 325 3.38 -0.70 -17.22
C GLY A 325 4.28 -0.26 -18.36
N TYR A 326 5.11 0.77 -18.16
CA TYR A 326 6.17 1.17 -19.07
C TYR A 326 7.42 1.57 -18.30
N ARG A 327 8.58 1.52 -18.95
CA ARG A 327 9.84 1.96 -18.35
C ARG A 327 10.06 3.45 -18.59
N ARG A 328 10.32 4.21 -17.52
CA ARG A 328 10.59 5.65 -17.63
C ARG A 328 11.81 6.00 -18.48
N ALA A 329 12.83 5.14 -18.48
CA ALA A 329 14.11 5.39 -19.14
C ALA A 329 14.02 5.45 -20.68
N ASP A 330 13.12 4.68 -21.29
CA ASP A 330 12.95 4.64 -22.75
C ASP A 330 11.50 4.81 -23.22
N GLY A 331 10.55 5.00 -22.28
CA GLY A 331 9.13 5.18 -22.56
C GLY A 331 8.43 3.92 -23.07
N LYS A 332 9.08 2.75 -23.04
CA LYS A 332 8.56 1.54 -23.69
C LYS A 332 7.67 0.72 -22.76
N VAL A 333 6.49 0.38 -23.27
CA VAL A 333 5.58 -0.61 -22.68
C VAL A 333 6.21 -1.99 -22.82
N PHE A 334 6.07 -2.82 -21.78
CA PHE A 334 6.63 -4.17 -21.74
C PHE A 334 5.54 -5.19 -21.40
N ALA A 335 5.89 -6.47 -21.55
CA ALA A 335 5.06 -7.59 -21.15
C ALA A 335 5.68 -8.37 -19.97
N ARG A 336 4.85 -9.09 -19.22
CA ARG A 336 5.28 -10.07 -18.21
C ARG A 336 4.63 -11.42 -18.47
N GLU A 337 5.30 -12.48 -18.03
CA GLU A 337 4.81 -13.83 -18.23
C GLU A 337 3.94 -14.28 -17.06
N VAL A 338 2.76 -14.82 -17.37
CA VAL A 338 1.81 -15.42 -16.42
C VAL A 338 1.33 -16.72 -17.03
N ASN A 339 1.53 -17.84 -16.33
CA ASN A 339 1.09 -19.17 -16.76
C ASN A 339 1.53 -19.52 -18.21
N GLY A 340 2.76 -19.17 -18.58
CA GLY A 340 3.33 -19.42 -19.91
C GLY A 340 2.83 -18.47 -21.02
N ARG A 341 2.01 -17.46 -20.68
CA ARG A 341 1.52 -16.43 -21.61
C ARG A 341 2.19 -15.09 -21.29
N LYS A 342 2.70 -14.39 -22.31
CA LYS A 342 3.11 -12.98 -22.16
C LYS A 342 1.87 -12.08 -22.20
N ILE A 343 1.71 -11.26 -21.17
CA ILE A 343 0.63 -10.29 -21.02
C ILE A 343 1.24 -8.89 -21.16
N SER A 344 0.68 -8.06 -22.02
CA SER A 344 1.09 -6.65 -22.11
C SER A 344 0.73 -5.91 -20.82
N GLN A 345 1.65 -5.12 -20.28
CA GLN A 345 1.38 -4.27 -19.13
C GLN A 345 0.72 -2.94 -19.49
N LEU A 346 0.30 -2.73 -20.75
CA LEU A 346 -0.39 -1.50 -21.19
C LEU A 346 -1.63 -1.18 -20.35
N TRP A 347 -2.33 -2.21 -19.85
CA TRP A 347 -3.47 -2.04 -18.95
C TRP A 347 -3.13 -1.22 -17.70
N LYS A 348 -1.89 -1.31 -17.19
CA LYS A 348 -1.45 -0.53 -16.02
C LYS A 348 -1.33 0.96 -16.34
N VAL A 349 -0.93 1.29 -17.57
CA VAL A 349 -0.91 2.68 -18.07
C VAL A 349 -2.32 3.24 -18.06
N ALA A 350 -3.25 2.51 -18.67
CA ALA A 350 -4.65 2.89 -18.75
C ALA A 350 -5.30 2.99 -17.36
N PHE A 351 -5.07 2.01 -16.49
CA PHE A 351 -5.63 1.99 -15.14
C PHE A 351 -5.10 3.16 -14.29
N THR A 352 -3.79 3.44 -14.38
CA THR A 352 -3.17 4.59 -13.69
C THR A 352 -3.74 5.91 -14.19
N ARG A 353 -3.87 6.08 -15.51
CA ARG A 353 -4.46 7.28 -16.11
C ARG A 353 -5.94 7.43 -15.72
N LEU A 354 -6.71 6.34 -15.75
CA LEU A 354 -8.11 6.33 -15.38
C LEU A 354 -8.29 6.80 -13.95
N PHE A 355 -7.62 6.16 -12.99
CA PHE A 355 -7.75 6.52 -11.58
C PHE A 355 -7.24 7.95 -11.32
N GLY A 356 -6.20 8.41 -12.02
CA GLY A 356 -5.80 9.81 -11.98
C GLY A 356 -6.89 10.79 -12.47
N GLU A 357 -7.68 10.43 -13.49
CA GLU A 357 -8.84 11.22 -13.94
C GLU A 357 -10.02 11.12 -12.94
N LEU A 358 -10.31 9.94 -12.41
CA LEU A 358 -11.40 9.70 -11.46
C LEU A 358 -11.16 10.41 -10.13
N ASN A 359 -9.95 10.32 -9.58
CA ASN A 359 -9.56 11.01 -8.35
C ASN A 359 -9.78 12.52 -8.47
N ARG A 360 -9.35 13.11 -9.59
CA ARG A 360 -9.54 14.54 -9.87
C ARG A 360 -11.01 14.92 -10.00
N THR A 361 -11.82 14.03 -10.58
CA THR A 361 -13.26 14.26 -10.74
C THR A 361 -13.98 14.22 -9.40
N VAL A 362 -13.72 13.19 -8.58
CA VAL A 362 -14.24 13.09 -7.20
C VAL A 362 -13.79 14.28 -6.36
N ARG A 363 -12.48 14.61 -6.37
CA ARG A 363 -11.96 15.77 -5.66
C ARG A 363 -12.66 17.05 -6.09
N LEU A 364 -12.83 17.28 -7.39
CA LEU A 364 -13.51 18.47 -7.90
C LEU A 364 -14.94 18.57 -7.36
N GLY A 365 -15.71 17.47 -7.42
CA GLY A 365 -17.06 17.39 -6.87
C GLY A 365 -17.10 17.71 -5.38
N VAL A 366 -16.25 17.05 -4.61
CA VAL A 366 -16.13 17.22 -3.16
C VAL A 366 -15.75 18.66 -2.80
N LEU A 367 -14.75 19.23 -3.46
CA LEU A 367 -14.32 20.61 -3.20
C LEU A 367 -15.40 21.63 -3.57
N LYS A 368 -16.13 21.44 -4.68
CA LYS A 368 -17.27 22.30 -5.03
C LYS A 368 -18.37 22.21 -3.99
N GLY A 369 -18.78 21.00 -3.64
CA GLY A 369 -19.80 20.77 -2.62
C GLY A 369 -19.41 21.37 -1.26
N LEU A 370 -18.16 21.19 -0.82
CA LEU A 370 -17.66 21.77 0.43
C LEU A 370 -17.56 23.30 0.38
N ALA A 371 -17.19 23.87 -0.77
CA ALA A 371 -17.15 25.32 -0.96
C ALA A 371 -18.54 25.95 -0.87
N GLU A 372 -19.58 25.30 -1.40
CA GLU A 372 -20.98 25.75 -1.27
C GLU A 372 -21.45 25.77 0.20
N LEU A 373 -20.90 24.88 1.04
CA LEU A 373 -21.15 24.84 2.49
C LEU A 373 -20.26 25.82 3.28
N GLY A 374 -19.41 26.61 2.60
CA GLY A 374 -18.46 27.52 3.24
C GLY A 374 -17.39 26.80 4.08
N ALA A 375 -17.03 25.57 3.72
CA ALA A 375 -16.13 24.74 4.50
C ALA A 375 -14.64 24.97 4.16
N ASN A 376 -13.76 24.88 5.16
CA ASN A 376 -12.33 24.66 4.93
C ASN A 376 -12.12 23.19 4.52
N SER A 377 -12.06 22.97 3.21
CA SER A 377 -12.13 21.63 2.64
C SER A 377 -10.95 20.73 3.03
N GLU A 378 -9.72 21.24 3.04
CA GLU A 378 -8.53 20.44 3.37
C GLU A 378 -8.56 19.98 4.83
N GLU A 379 -8.86 20.88 5.76
CA GLU A 379 -8.98 20.54 7.18
C GLU A 379 -10.17 19.60 7.46
N PHE A 380 -11.33 19.83 6.81
CA PHE A 380 -12.48 18.93 6.92
C PHE A 380 -12.10 17.51 6.48
N LEU A 381 -11.46 17.36 5.31
CA LEU A 381 -11.09 16.06 4.79
C LEU A 381 -10.03 15.36 5.65
N ILE A 382 -9.12 16.09 6.30
CA ILE A 382 -8.20 15.52 7.29
C ILE A 382 -8.98 15.02 8.51
N ARG A 383 -9.85 15.84 9.10
CA ARG A 383 -10.61 15.47 10.30
C ARG A 383 -11.66 14.38 10.05
N TYR A 384 -12.13 14.23 8.82
CA TYR A 384 -13.04 13.16 8.45
C TYR A 384 -12.43 11.75 8.67
N ALA A 385 -11.09 11.64 8.75
CA ALA A 385 -10.44 10.41 9.20
C ALA A 385 -10.98 9.93 10.56
N ARG A 386 -11.33 10.84 11.47
CA ARG A 386 -11.92 10.53 12.78
C ARG A 386 -13.28 9.85 12.69
N ILE A 387 -13.99 10.04 11.59
CA ILE A 387 -15.24 9.35 11.30
C ILE A 387 -14.96 8.03 10.58
N PHE A 388 -14.07 8.05 9.58
CA PHE A 388 -13.76 6.85 8.80
C PHE A 388 -13.13 5.75 9.65
N PHE A 389 -12.15 6.09 10.49
CA PHE A 389 -11.46 5.18 11.42
C PHE A 389 -11.96 5.31 12.87
N ARG A 390 -13.24 5.66 13.07
CA ARG A 390 -13.81 5.96 14.39
C ARG A 390 -13.44 4.95 15.46
N ASP A 391 -13.67 3.65 15.23
CA ASP A 391 -13.44 2.61 16.24
C ASP A 391 -11.99 2.60 16.75
N TYR A 392 -11.02 2.87 15.87
CA TYR A 392 -9.61 2.96 16.23
C TYR A 392 -9.33 4.20 17.09
N TYR A 393 -9.85 5.36 16.70
CA TYR A 393 -9.64 6.59 17.45
C TYR A 393 -10.35 6.56 18.82
N ASP A 394 -11.54 5.96 18.88
CA ASP A 394 -12.28 5.71 20.12
C ASP A 394 -11.50 4.81 21.07
N TYR A 395 -10.85 3.75 20.55
CA TYR A 395 -10.00 2.86 21.35
C TYR A 395 -8.86 3.62 22.05
N PHE A 396 -8.27 4.63 21.40
CA PHE A 396 -7.23 5.47 21.99
C PHE A 396 -7.78 6.69 22.76
N GLY A 397 -9.10 6.80 22.94
CA GLY A 397 -9.72 7.93 23.63
C GLY A 397 -9.51 9.27 22.94
N MET A 398 -9.39 9.26 21.61
CA MET A 398 -9.25 10.48 20.81
C MET A 398 -10.64 11.01 20.40
N GLU A 399 -10.70 12.30 20.06
CA GLU A 399 -11.94 12.95 19.63
C GLU A 399 -12.45 12.40 18.29
N THR A 400 -13.71 11.96 18.26
CA THR A 400 -14.39 11.34 17.09
C THR A 400 -15.82 11.84 16.90
N SER A 401 -16.26 12.81 17.70
CA SER A 401 -17.59 13.38 17.57
C SER A 401 -17.79 13.99 16.18
N PRO A 402 -19.01 13.89 15.62
CA PRO A 402 -19.35 14.59 14.39
C PRO A 402 -19.06 16.09 14.47
N ASP A 403 -19.23 16.71 15.64
CA ASP A 403 -19.01 18.15 15.85
C ASP A 403 -17.54 18.53 15.60
N TYR A 404 -16.58 17.74 16.09
CA TYR A 404 -15.15 17.95 15.79
C TYR A 404 -14.83 17.85 14.30
N ALA A 405 -15.40 16.84 13.64
CA ALA A 405 -15.15 16.61 12.22
C ALA A 405 -15.81 17.68 11.35
N LEU A 406 -16.97 18.19 11.76
CA LEU A 406 -17.78 19.18 11.04
C LEU A 406 -17.44 20.63 11.38
N GLU A 407 -16.61 20.89 12.40
CA GLU A 407 -16.17 22.26 12.73
C GLU A 407 -15.66 23.02 11.49
N PRO A 408 -14.78 22.45 10.63
CA PRO A 408 -14.31 23.16 9.43
C PRO A 408 -15.40 23.33 8.36
N ALA A 409 -16.54 22.66 8.50
CA ALA A 409 -17.70 22.72 7.62
C ALA A 409 -18.93 23.37 8.29
N ASN A 410 -18.72 24.22 9.29
CA ASN A 410 -19.76 24.98 9.99
C ASN A 410 -20.88 24.11 10.60
N GLY A 411 -20.61 22.84 10.91
CA GLY A 411 -21.62 21.90 11.44
C GLY A 411 -22.54 21.29 10.38
N ASP A 412 -22.37 21.56 9.08
CA ASP A 412 -23.29 21.07 8.05
C ASP A 412 -23.08 19.58 7.75
N ARG A 413 -24.08 18.76 8.10
CA ARG A 413 -24.05 17.31 7.92
C ARG A 413 -23.96 16.85 6.47
N LYS A 414 -24.33 17.68 5.49
CA LYS A 414 -24.14 17.34 4.06
C LYS A 414 -22.67 17.13 3.71
N ALA A 415 -21.75 17.78 4.42
CA ALA A 415 -20.32 17.59 4.25
C ALA A 415 -19.88 16.13 4.49
N LEU A 416 -20.58 15.39 5.37
CA LEU A 416 -20.24 14.00 5.69
C LEU A 416 -20.35 13.07 4.48
N LYS A 417 -21.36 13.26 3.62
CA LYS A 417 -21.48 12.51 2.35
C LYS A 417 -20.30 12.80 1.41
N LEU A 418 -19.85 14.04 1.35
CA LEU A 418 -18.69 14.43 0.55
C LEU A 418 -17.37 13.85 1.11
N GLY A 419 -17.21 13.89 2.43
CA GLY A 419 -16.08 13.24 3.12
C GLY A 419 -16.06 11.74 2.88
N ARG A 420 -17.22 11.08 2.95
CA ARG A 420 -17.38 9.67 2.63
C ARG A 420 -16.95 9.36 1.20
N ALA A 421 -17.52 10.05 0.20
CA ALA A 421 -17.17 9.82 -1.20
C ALA A 421 -15.67 10.04 -1.47
N TYR A 422 -15.07 11.05 -0.85
CA TYR A 422 -13.62 11.29 -0.94
C TYR A 422 -12.81 10.14 -0.35
N TYR A 423 -13.17 9.62 0.83
CA TYR A 423 -12.45 8.51 1.46
C TYR A 423 -12.68 7.17 0.75
N LEU A 424 -13.84 6.95 0.14
CA LEU A 424 -14.05 5.82 -0.77
C LEU A 424 -13.12 5.93 -1.99
N MET A 425 -13.00 7.12 -2.58
CA MET A 425 -12.01 7.34 -3.64
C MET A 425 -10.58 7.06 -3.16
N LEU A 426 -10.19 7.51 -1.97
CA LEU A 426 -8.86 7.20 -1.41
C LEU A 426 -8.66 5.69 -1.21
N LEU A 427 -9.65 5.00 -0.63
CA LEU A 427 -9.62 3.54 -0.45
C LEU A 427 -9.48 2.80 -1.79
N ALA A 428 -10.13 3.30 -2.84
CA ALA A 428 -10.05 2.73 -4.18
C ALA A 428 -8.69 2.91 -4.87
N ASN A 429 -7.69 3.55 -4.24
CA ASN A 429 -6.38 3.81 -4.83
C ASN A 429 -5.27 2.84 -4.38
N HIS A 430 -5.62 1.67 -3.82
CA HIS A 430 -4.64 0.63 -3.50
C HIS A 430 -3.67 0.39 -4.65
N SER A 431 -2.38 0.25 -4.34
CA SER A 431 -1.35 -0.09 -5.33
C SER A 431 -1.47 -1.53 -5.85
N CYS A 432 -2.04 -2.41 -5.03
CA CYS A 432 -2.02 -3.86 -5.19
C CYS A 432 -2.47 -4.37 -6.58
N PRO A 433 -3.53 -3.85 -7.23
CA PRO A 433 -3.90 -4.29 -8.58
C PRO A 433 -2.72 -4.20 -9.54
N ARG A 434 -2.01 -3.07 -9.54
CA ARG A 434 -0.91 -2.79 -10.47
C ARG A 434 0.41 -3.44 -10.03
N PHE A 435 0.46 -4.10 -8.88
CA PHE A 435 1.63 -4.90 -8.49
C PHE A 435 1.73 -6.16 -9.35
N TRP A 436 0.59 -6.82 -9.60
CA TRP A 436 0.48 -8.09 -10.30
C TRP A 436 0.53 -7.93 -11.82
N GLU A 437 0.92 -9.00 -12.51
CA GLU A 437 1.08 -9.01 -13.96
C GLU A 437 -0.26 -8.94 -14.70
N ASN A 438 -1.28 -9.65 -14.20
CA ASN A 438 -2.63 -9.69 -14.76
C ASN A 438 -3.61 -8.74 -14.03
N LEU A 439 -4.57 -8.17 -14.77
CA LEU A 439 -5.55 -7.24 -14.22
C LEU A 439 -6.69 -7.93 -13.44
N ASP A 440 -7.17 -9.09 -13.90
CA ASP A 440 -8.35 -9.79 -13.32
C ASP A 440 -7.98 -10.43 -11.97
N THR A 441 -8.06 -9.64 -10.91
CA THR A 441 -7.72 -10.02 -9.54
C THR A 441 -8.73 -9.43 -8.55
N ARG A 442 -8.84 -10.03 -7.36
CA ARG A 442 -9.79 -9.58 -6.32
C ARG A 442 -9.56 -8.12 -5.91
N VAL A 443 -8.31 -7.66 -5.94
CA VAL A 443 -7.93 -6.29 -5.59
C VAL A 443 -8.29 -5.29 -6.69
N ALA A 444 -8.19 -5.66 -7.97
CA ALA A 444 -8.65 -4.80 -9.07
C ALA A 444 -10.17 -4.61 -8.99
N PHE A 445 -10.89 -5.71 -8.73
CA PHE A 445 -12.32 -5.68 -8.48
C PHE A 445 -12.66 -4.77 -7.28
N GLY A 446 -11.96 -4.94 -6.16
CA GLY A 446 -12.10 -4.10 -4.96
C GLY A 446 -11.96 -2.62 -5.27
N ASN A 447 -10.84 -2.19 -5.86
CA ASN A 447 -10.63 -0.78 -6.23
C ASN A 447 -11.76 -0.23 -7.10
N VAL A 448 -12.16 -0.97 -8.14
CA VAL A 448 -13.19 -0.50 -9.07
C VAL A 448 -14.57 -0.45 -8.43
N SER A 449 -14.92 -1.43 -7.59
CA SER A 449 -16.20 -1.45 -6.87
C SER A 449 -16.33 -0.26 -5.90
N VAL A 450 -15.27 0.03 -5.14
CA VAL A 450 -15.25 1.16 -4.20
C VAL A 450 -15.28 2.50 -4.95
N MET A 451 -14.54 2.62 -6.06
CA MET A 451 -14.58 3.83 -6.89
C MET A 451 -15.97 4.02 -7.53
N ALA A 452 -16.58 2.94 -8.03
CA ALA A 452 -17.93 2.99 -8.58
C ALA A 452 -18.94 3.48 -7.53
N LYS A 453 -18.82 3.01 -6.28
CA LYS A 453 -19.66 3.50 -5.17
C LYS A 453 -19.49 5.00 -4.95
N ALA A 454 -18.24 5.48 -4.88
CA ALA A 454 -17.95 6.90 -4.69
C ALA A 454 -18.55 7.78 -5.80
N LEU A 455 -18.49 7.33 -7.06
CA LEU A 455 -19.06 8.05 -8.20
C LEU A 455 -20.59 8.07 -8.14
N ILE A 456 -21.23 6.94 -7.84
CA ILE A 456 -22.70 6.85 -7.75
C ILE A 456 -23.23 7.71 -6.60
N GLU A 457 -22.61 7.66 -5.41
CA GLU A 457 -22.99 8.52 -4.28
C GLU A 457 -22.87 10.02 -4.63
N LEU A 458 -21.93 10.41 -5.50
CA LEU A 458 -21.80 11.78 -6.00
C LEU A 458 -22.82 12.12 -7.10
N MET A 459 -23.21 11.16 -7.95
CA MET A 459 -24.32 11.36 -8.90
C MET A 459 -25.62 11.67 -8.15
N GLU A 460 -25.87 10.96 -7.04
CA GLU A 460 -27.03 11.20 -6.18
C GLU A 460 -26.93 12.52 -5.42
N TYR A 461 -25.75 12.83 -4.86
CA TYR A 461 -25.55 14.08 -4.12
C TYR A 461 -25.81 15.31 -5.01
N PHE A 462 -25.40 15.24 -6.26
CA PHE A 462 -25.54 16.31 -7.25
C PHE A 462 -26.73 16.09 -8.19
N ASP A 463 -27.75 15.34 -7.78
CA ASP A 463 -28.91 15.10 -8.63
C ASP A 463 -29.59 16.40 -9.10
N GLY A 464 -29.87 16.49 -10.40
CA GLY A 464 -30.40 17.70 -11.06
C GLY A 464 -29.39 18.85 -11.25
N SER A 465 -28.11 18.68 -10.87
CA SER A 465 -27.03 19.65 -11.13
C SER A 465 -26.25 19.31 -12.41
N GLU A 466 -25.69 20.32 -13.07
CA GLU A 466 -24.75 20.12 -14.18
C GLU A 466 -23.52 19.26 -13.79
N LEU A 467 -23.18 19.21 -12.49
CA LEU A 467 -22.09 18.38 -11.99
C LEU A 467 -22.39 16.87 -12.06
N GLN A 468 -23.66 16.47 -12.05
CA GLN A 468 -24.05 15.06 -12.13
C GLN A 468 -23.46 14.38 -13.37
N SER A 469 -23.51 15.07 -14.52
CA SER A 469 -23.00 14.59 -15.80
C SER A 469 -21.52 14.23 -15.76
N LEU A 470 -20.71 14.94 -14.97
CA LEU A 470 -19.28 14.63 -14.82
C LEU A 470 -19.07 13.25 -14.17
N PHE A 471 -19.86 12.92 -13.16
CA PHE A 471 -19.75 11.62 -12.49
C PHE A 471 -20.31 10.51 -13.36
N VAL A 472 -21.40 10.76 -14.09
CA VAL A 472 -21.95 9.84 -15.10
C VAL A 472 -20.89 9.51 -16.16
N GLU A 473 -20.24 10.51 -16.76
CA GLU A 473 -19.16 10.31 -17.73
C GLU A 473 -17.99 9.51 -17.15
N SER A 474 -17.59 9.82 -15.91
CA SER A 474 -16.54 9.09 -15.21
C SER A 474 -16.90 7.62 -14.95
N TYR A 475 -18.14 7.33 -14.60
CA TYR A 475 -18.62 5.96 -14.42
C TYR A 475 -18.73 5.20 -15.75
N LEU A 476 -19.15 5.88 -16.83
CA LEU A 476 -19.14 5.32 -18.19
C LEU A 476 -17.73 4.91 -18.65
N LYS A 477 -16.68 5.65 -18.25
CA LYS A 477 -15.28 5.24 -18.52
C LYS A 477 -14.91 3.93 -17.82
N LEU A 478 -15.44 3.66 -16.63
CA LEU A 478 -15.25 2.37 -15.96
C LEU A 478 -15.98 1.24 -16.72
N LEU A 479 -17.25 1.47 -17.09
CA LEU A 479 -18.03 0.50 -17.86
C LEU A 479 -17.40 0.19 -19.22
N ASN A 480 -16.82 1.19 -19.89
CA ASN A 480 -16.18 1.09 -21.20
C ASN A 480 -14.65 1.13 -21.12
N PHE A 481 -14.05 0.47 -20.11
CA PHE A 481 -12.60 0.47 -19.92
C PHE A 481 -11.83 0.00 -21.16
N GLU A 482 -12.35 -1.01 -21.85
CA GLU A 482 -11.78 -1.56 -23.09
C GLU A 482 -11.66 -0.49 -24.19
N GLY A 483 -12.68 0.36 -24.36
CA GLY A 483 -12.71 1.42 -25.37
C GLY A 483 -11.71 2.56 -25.10
N LEU A 484 -11.17 2.66 -23.88
CA LEU A 484 -10.18 3.69 -23.54
C LEU A 484 -8.87 3.54 -24.33
N TYR A 485 -8.58 2.34 -24.85
CA TYR A 485 -7.44 2.12 -25.76
C TYR A 485 -7.46 3.08 -26.96
N HIS A 486 -8.63 3.20 -27.60
CA HIS A 486 -8.82 4.07 -28.76
C HIS A 486 -8.92 5.54 -28.36
N LEU A 487 -9.71 5.85 -27.31
CA LEU A 487 -9.91 7.22 -26.84
C LEU A 487 -8.61 7.89 -26.36
N TRP A 488 -7.69 7.11 -25.81
CA TRP A 488 -6.40 7.61 -25.33
C TRP A 488 -5.24 7.38 -26.29
N ASN A 489 -5.51 6.83 -27.48
CA ASN A 489 -4.50 6.51 -28.47
C ASN A 489 -3.34 5.68 -27.89
N LEU A 490 -3.67 4.68 -27.06
CA LEU A 490 -2.65 3.87 -26.37
C LEU A 490 -1.78 3.07 -27.35
N GLY A 491 -2.32 2.74 -28.53
CA GLY A 491 -1.57 2.06 -29.59
C GLY A 491 -0.39 2.87 -30.16
N ALA A 492 -0.34 4.18 -29.94
CA ALA A 492 0.79 5.01 -30.36
C ALA A 492 1.97 4.99 -29.37
N MET A 493 1.82 4.33 -28.21
CA MET A 493 2.91 4.23 -27.25
C MET A 493 4.04 3.32 -27.78
N PRO A 494 5.32 3.62 -27.46
CA PRO A 494 6.43 2.75 -27.82
C PRO A 494 6.32 1.38 -27.14
N SER A 495 6.57 0.32 -27.89
CA SER A 495 6.59 -1.06 -27.41
C SER A 495 8.03 -1.58 -27.27
N ARG A 496 8.28 -2.46 -26.30
CA ARG A 496 9.61 -3.03 -26.05
C ARG A 496 9.95 -4.13 -27.04
N GLU A 497 9.04 -5.08 -27.24
CA GLU A 497 9.18 -6.21 -28.15
C GLU A 497 8.44 -6.01 -29.48
N GLY A 498 7.72 -4.89 -29.64
CA GLY A 498 7.10 -4.49 -30.90
C GLY A 498 5.60 -4.76 -30.99
N TRP A 499 4.99 -5.40 -29.99
CA TRP A 499 3.60 -5.87 -30.04
C TRP A 499 2.77 -5.48 -28.81
N GLU A 500 3.42 -5.03 -27.73
CA GLU A 500 2.74 -4.82 -26.45
C GLU A 500 1.69 -3.72 -26.49
N THR A 501 1.76 -2.83 -27.49
CA THR A 501 0.79 -1.73 -27.66
C THR A 501 -0.24 -2.01 -28.75
N ASP A 502 -0.25 -3.20 -29.34
CA ASP A 502 -1.27 -3.59 -30.31
C ASP A 502 -2.64 -3.79 -29.65
N GLU A 503 -3.71 -3.53 -30.40
CA GLU A 503 -5.09 -3.74 -29.92
C GLU A 503 -5.33 -5.21 -29.51
N ARG A 504 -4.71 -6.17 -30.20
CA ARG A 504 -4.80 -7.59 -29.83
C ARG A 504 -4.18 -7.86 -28.46
N ALA A 505 -3.03 -7.24 -28.18
CA ALA A 505 -2.33 -7.39 -26.90
C ALA A 505 -3.14 -6.76 -25.76
N TRP A 506 -3.75 -5.60 -26.03
CA TRP A 506 -4.69 -4.93 -25.12
C TRP A 506 -5.89 -5.82 -24.78
N LEU A 507 -6.61 -6.32 -25.79
CA LEU A 507 -7.80 -7.15 -25.58
C LEU A 507 -7.46 -8.48 -24.87
N ASP A 508 -6.33 -9.10 -25.19
CA ASP A 508 -5.88 -10.32 -24.54
C ASP A 508 -5.53 -10.11 -23.05
N ALA A 509 -4.97 -8.95 -22.71
CA ALA A 509 -4.65 -8.57 -21.33
C ALA A 509 -5.89 -8.23 -20.47
N LEU A 510 -7.01 -7.87 -21.10
CA LEU A 510 -8.28 -7.57 -20.41
C LEU A 510 -9.22 -8.77 -20.29
N LYS A 511 -8.88 -9.89 -20.93
CA LYS A 511 -9.74 -11.07 -20.99
C LYS A 511 -10.07 -11.57 -19.57
N SER A 512 -11.35 -11.93 -19.38
CA SER A 512 -11.81 -12.52 -18.13
C SER A 512 -11.05 -13.82 -17.80
N GLU A 513 -10.65 -13.96 -16.53
CA GLU A 513 -10.03 -15.18 -16.00
C GLU A 513 -11.04 -16.12 -15.30
N VAL A 514 -12.34 -15.82 -15.35
CA VAL A 514 -13.39 -16.61 -14.68
C VAL A 514 -14.40 -17.17 -15.67
N PRO A 515 -14.98 -18.35 -15.39
CA PRO A 515 -15.87 -19.01 -16.35
C PRO A 515 -17.28 -18.39 -16.43
N ASN A 516 -17.70 -17.66 -15.39
CA ASN A 516 -19.07 -17.15 -15.22
C ASN A 516 -19.27 -15.69 -15.66
N SER A 517 -18.25 -15.05 -16.23
CA SER A 517 -18.34 -13.71 -16.81
C SER A 517 -17.50 -13.61 -18.07
N ARG A 518 -17.97 -12.84 -19.07
CA ARG A 518 -17.14 -12.47 -20.24
C ARG A 518 -16.58 -11.05 -20.16
N TYR A 519 -17.06 -10.24 -19.22
CA TYR A 519 -16.56 -8.88 -19.03
C TYR A 519 -15.16 -8.88 -18.44
N ASN A 520 -14.33 -7.90 -18.83
CA ASN A 520 -13.12 -7.57 -18.08
C ASN A 520 -13.49 -7.18 -16.64
N VAL A 521 -12.55 -7.32 -15.70
CA VAL A 521 -12.82 -7.12 -14.26
C VAL A 521 -13.31 -5.71 -13.91
N VAL A 522 -12.90 -4.68 -14.67
CA VAL A 522 -13.30 -3.28 -14.42
C VAL A 522 -14.78 -3.12 -14.72
N THR A 523 -15.21 -3.49 -15.93
CA THR A 523 -16.63 -3.48 -16.31
C THR A 523 -17.45 -4.37 -15.37
N ARG A 524 -16.95 -5.56 -15.02
CA ARG A 524 -17.62 -6.50 -14.12
C ARG A 524 -17.89 -5.90 -12.75
N ALA A 525 -16.89 -5.28 -12.12
CA ALA A 525 -16.99 -4.65 -10.81
C ALA A 525 -17.91 -3.42 -10.84
N SER A 526 -17.82 -2.58 -11.88
CA SER A 526 -18.72 -1.44 -12.02
C SER A 526 -20.17 -1.86 -12.15
N LEU A 527 -20.47 -2.85 -13.00
CA LEU A 527 -21.82 -3.41 -13.11
C LEU A 527 -22.29 -4.08 -11.81
N TYR A 528 -21.39 -4.71 -11.06
CA TYR A 528 -21.73 -5.36 -9.79
C TYR A 528 -22.27 -4.37 -8.76
N VAL A 529 -21.69 -3.18 -8.70
CA VAL A 529 -22.15 -2.07 -7.84
C VAL A 529 -23.36 -1.39 -8.48
N GLY A 530 -23.27 -1.03 -9.77
CA GLY A 530 -24.31 -0.29 -10.46
C GLY A 530 -25.65 -1.00 -10.50
N LYS A 531 -25.69 -2.34 -10.62
CA LYS A 531 -26.96 -3.08 -10.61
C LYS A 531 -27.74 -2.97 -9.30
N ARG A 532 -27.04 -2.64 -8.20
CA ARG A 532 -27.57 -2.48 -6.85
C ARG A 532 -27.92 -1.02 -6.55
N ASP A 533 -27.07 -0.09 -7.00
CA ASP A 533 -27.12 1.31 -6.55
C ASP A 533 -27.68 2.28 -7.59
N LEU A 534 -27.62 1.94 -8.89
CA LEU A 534 -28.22 2.81 -9.91
C LEU A 534 -29.73 2.64 -9.94
N GLU A 535 -30.42 3.74 -9.67
CA GLU A 535 -31.88 3.86 -9.68
C GLU A 535 -32.37 4.84 -10.75
N GLY A 536 -33.68 4.85 -11.00
CA GLY A 536 -34.32 5.79 -11.93
C GLY A 536 -33.72 5.77 -13.34
N GLU A 537 -33.51 6.95 -13.92
CA GLU A 537 -32.93 7.09 -15.26
C GLU A 537 -31.47 6.60 -15.33
N LEU A 538 -30.71 6.68 -14.23
CA LEU A 538 -29.32 6.22 -14.20
C LEU A 538 -29.20 4.71 -14.36
N ARG A 539 -30.24 3.94 -14.01
CA ARG A 539 -30.27 2.49 -14.22
C ARG A 539 -30.15 2.12 -15.72
N SER A 540 -30.65 2.98 -16.61
CA SER A 540 -30.56 2.77 -18.06
C SER A 540 -29.12 2.68 -18.58
N LEU A 541 -28.13 3.22 -17.85
CA LEU A 541 -26.71 3.16 -18.20
C LEU A 541 -26.17 1.73 -18.24
N ILE A 542 -26.79 0.80 -17.51
CA ILE A 542 -26.33 -0.59 -17.37
C ILE A 542 -27.27 -1.64 -17.97
N GLU A 543 -28.49 -1.24 -18.37
CA GLU A 543 -29.47 -2.15 -19.00
C GLU A 543 -28.99 -2.86 -20.27
N PRO A 544 -28.11 -2.29 -21.11
CA PRO A 544 -27.56 -2.99 -22.27
C PRO A 544 -26.64 -4.17 -21.93
N TYR A 545 -26.20 -4.30 -20.67
CA TYR A 545 -25.27 -5.32 -20.22
C TYR A 545 -26.00 -6.56 -19.66
N ASN A 546 -25.36 -7.72 -19.77
CA ASN A 546 -25.83 -8.93 -19.10
C ASN A 546 -25.46 -8.88 -17.60
N LEU A 547 -26.40 -8.47 -16.76
CA LEU A 547 -26.19 -8.30 -15.32
C LEU A 547 -25.97 -9.62 -14.57
N ASP A 548 -26.29 -10.77 -15.16
CA ASP A 548 -25.96 -12.08 -14.58
C ASP A 548 -24.45 -12.35 -14.57
N TRP A 549 -23.70 -11.68 -15.46
CA TRP A 549 -22.24 -11.75 -15.50
C TRP A 549 -21.56 -10.73 -14.59
N ALA A 550 -22.33 -9.83 -13.97
CA ALA A 550 -21.81 -8.90 -12.97
C ALA A 550 -21.70 -9.63 -11.63
N VAL A 551 -20.63 -10.41 -11.47
CA VAL A 551 -20.31 -11.23 -10.29
C VAL A 551 -18.96 -10.84 -9.71
N ALA A 552 -18.71 -11.19 -8.45
CA ALA A 552 -17.46 -10.85 -7.76
C ALA A 552 -16.31 -11.83 -8.01
N ASP A 553 -16.51 -12.97 -8.69
CA ASP A 553 -15.41 -13.87 -9.06
C ASP A 553 -14.32 -13.15 -9.87
N THR A 554 -13.04 -13.46 -9.59
CA THR A 554 -11.87 -12.95 -10.33
C THR A 554 -10.82 -14.03 -10.53
N GLY A 555 -9.78 -13.75 -11.31
CA GLY A 555 -8.53 -14.53 -11.27
C GLY A 555 -7.86 -14.51 -9.90
N HIS A 556 -6.95 -15.45 -9.66
CA HIS A 556 -6.16 -15.55 -8.43
C HIS A 556 -4.97 -14.60 -8.46
N ILE A 557 -4.60 -14.10 -7.28
CA ILE A 557 -3.36 -13.34 -7.12
C ILE A 557 -2.17 -14.32 -7.07
N PRO A 558 -1.15 -14.18 -7.94
CA PRO A 558 0.01 -15.09 -7.94
C PRO A 558 0.73 -15.21 -6.59
N GLY A 559 0.81 -14.11 -5.82
CA GLY A 559 1.43 -14.13 -4.50
C GLY A 559 0.62 -14.83 -3.41
N GLU A 560 -0.65 -15.17 -3.65
CA GLU A 560 -1.54 -15.78 -2.64
C GLU A 560 -1.73 -17.29 -2.88
N VAL A 561 -1.13 -17.85 -3.95
CA VAL A 561 -1.29 -19.27 -4.31
C VAL A 561 -0.66 -20.24 -3.31
N HIS A 562 0.13 -19.74 -2.36
CA HIS A 562 0.64 -20.55 -1.25
C HIS A 562 -0.43 -20.84 -0.18
N GLY A 563 -1.58 -20.14 -0.22
CA GLY A 563 -2.72 -20.43 0.63
C GLY A 563 -3.47 -21.69 0.19
N GLU A 564 -4.11 -22.36 1.15
CA GLU A 564 -4.93 -23.54 0.90
C GLU A 564 -6.36 -23.13 0.55
N TRP A 565 -6.54 -22.57 -0.65
CA TRP A 565 -7.83 -22.16 -1.19
C TRP A 565 -8.76 -23.34 -1.42
N GLU A 566 -10.05 -23.19 -1.08
CA GLU A 566 -11.06 -24.20 -1.41
C GLU A 566 -11.28 -24.30 -2.93
N ASN A 567 -11.32 -23.15 -3.62
CA ASN A 567 -11.24 -23.08 -5.08
C ASN A 567 -9.84 -22.63 -5.54
N GLN A 568 -9.06 -23.58 -6.04
CA GLN A 568 -7.69 -23.34 -6.53
C GLN A 568 -7.64 -22.76 -7.95
N ARG A 569 -8.77 -22.69 -8.68
CA ARG A 569 -8.77 -22.32 -10.10
C ARG A 569 -8.96 -20.82 -10.32
N TRP A 570 -9.76 -20.18 -9.47
CA TRP A 570 -10.00 -18.74 -9.49
C TRP A 570 -10.45 -18.27 -8.09
N CYS A 571 -10.39 -16.97 -7.85
CA CYS A 571 -10.82 -16.37 -6.59
C CYS A 571 -12.35 -16.25 -6.57
N GLU A 572 -13.01 -17.22 -5.94
CA GLU A 572 -14.47 -17.34 -5.96
C GLU A 572 -15.17 -16.26 -5.10
N HIS A 573 -16.48 -16.10 -5.31
CA HIS A 573 -17.36 -15.45 -4.33
C HIS A 573 -18.63 -16.27 -4.19
N ARG A 574 -18.87 -16.83 -3.00
CA ARG A 574 -20.08 -17.58 -2.70
C ARG A 574 -21.23 -16.63 -2.33
N GLY A 575 -22.37 -16.80 -3.00
CA GLY A 575 -23.62 -16.10 -2.71
C GLY A 575 -24.13 -16.35 -1.28
#